data_AF-Q2IXU9-F1
#
_entry.id   AF-Q2IXU9-F1
#
_cell.length_a   1.000
_cell.length_b   1.000
_cell.length_c   1.000
_cell.angle_alpha   90.00
_cell.angle_beta   90.00
_cell.angle_gamma   90.00
#
_symmetry.space_group_name_H-M   'P 1'
#
loop_
_entity.id
_entity.type
_entity.pdbx_description
1 polymer ?
#
loop_
_entity_poly.entity_id
_entity_poly.type
_entity_poly.pdbx_seq_one_letter_code
_entity_poly.pdbx_strand_id
1 'polypeptide(L)'
;MGLFTKDIQTMDDMLLHGLRDIYYAEQQIIKALPTMIEQATNRDLSQGLKAHLEETHKQIERLDQAFKKLGETPSGTDCPAIDGLIKEANATSSEIADKSVLDAAIVANAQAVEHYEIARYGTLIAWAEELGHDDIVRFLTTNLNEEKAANTKLNTVALRKGVNRKAAS
;
A
#
# COMPACT_ATOMS: atom_id res chain seq x y z
N MET A 1 -10.89 16.21 7.44
CA MET A 1 -11.98 16.31 8.43
C MET A 1 -11.38 16.69 9.78
N GLY A 2 -12.03 17.54 10.56
CA GLY A 2 -11.49 18.05 11.84
C GLY A 2 -11.51 17.00 12.95
N LEU A 3 -10.54 17.05 13.86
CA LEU A 3 -10.23 16.08 14.92
C LEU A 3 -11.37 15.69 15.91
N PHE A 4 -12.57 16.25 15.79
CA PHE A 4 -13.72 15.96 16.68
C PHE A 4 -15.10 16.12 16.01
N THR A 5 -15.30 15.59 14.80
CA THR A 5 -16.64 15.49 14.21
C THR A 5 -17.16 14.06 14.27
N LYS A 6 -18.43 13.86 14.65
CA LYS A 6 -19.11 12.54 14.77
C LYS A 6 -19.89 12.23 13.49
N ASP A 7 -19.22 12.38 12.36
CA ASP A 7 -19.88 12.35 11.04
C ASP A 7 -20.06 10.92 10.51
N ILE A 8 -19.31 9.94 11.04
CA ILE A 8 -19.48 8.52 10.74
C ILE A 8 -20.54 7.95 11.69
N GLN A 9 -21.70 7.57 11.15
CA GLN A 9 -22.86 7.14 11.94
C GLN A 9 -23.26 5.69 11.65
N THR A 10 -22.94 5.19 10.46
CA THR A 10 -23.33 3.88 9.95
C THR A 10 -22.13 3.06 9.47
N MET A 11 -22.37 1.78 9.19
CA MET A 11 -21.34 0.93 8.57
C MET A 11 -21.06 1.32 7.12
N ASP A 12 -22.06 1.85 6.39
CA ASP A 12 -21.85 2.45 5.07
C ASP A 12 -20.89 3.64 5.14
N ASP A 13 -21.07 4.53 6.14
CA ASP A 13 -20.16 5.66 6.37
C ASP A 13 -18.74 5.16 6.69
N MET A 14 -18.63 4.09 7.48
CA MET A 14 -17.34 3.52 7.87
C MET A 14 -16.63 2.84 6.68
N LEU A 15 -17.37 2.13 5.83
CA LEU A 15 -16.84 1.58 4.58
C LEU A 15 -16.37 2.70 3.65
N LEU A 16 -17.19 3.74 3.45
CA LEU A 16 -16.83 4.88 2.61
C LEU A 16 -15.60 5.62 3.14
N HIS A 17 -15.53 5.85 4.45
CA HIS A 17 -14.36 6.44 5.08
C HIS A 17 -13.11 5.59 4.85
N GLY A 18 -13.19 4.28 5.06
CA GLY A 18 -12.07 3.37 4.84
C GLY A 18 -11.64 3.25 3.37
N LEU A 19 -12.57 3.31 2.43
CA LEU A 19 -12.28 3.38 0.99
C LEU A 19 -11.54 4.67 0.63
N ARG A 20 -11.94 5.81 1.22
CA ARG A 20 -11.23 7.10 1.03
C ARG A 20 -9.82 7.08 1.62
N ASP A 21 -9.65 6.43 2.77
CA ASP A 21 -8.35 6.26 3.44
C ASP A 21 -7.38 5.42 2.59
N ILE A 22 -7.81 4.24 2.12
CA ILE A 22 -6.94 3.39 1.29
C ILE A 22 -6.69 4.04 -0.07
N TYR A 23 -7.68 4.70 -0.68
CA TYR A 23 -7.49 5.43 -1.93
C TYR A 23 -6.44 6.54 -1.81
N TYR A 24 -6.43 7.28 -0.70
CA TYR A 24 -5.37 8.23 -0.42
C TYR A 24 -4.02 7.52 -0.27
N ALA A 25 -3.97 6.40 0.46
CA ALA A 25 -2.73 5.65 0.65
C ALA A 25 -2.09 5.21 -0.68
N GLU A 26 -2.89 4.63 -1.57
CA GLU A 26 -2.47 4.22 -2.91
C GLU A 26 -1.88 5.40 -3.71
N GLN A 27 -2.52 6.58 -3.63
CA GLN A 27 -2.01 7.79 -4.30
C GLN A 27 -0.66 8.25 -3.73
N GLN A 28 -0.43 8.09 -2.42
CA GLN A 28 0.84 8.43 -1.80
C GLN A 28 1.93 7.40 -2.15
N ILE A 29 1.56 6.11 -2.23
CA ILE A 29 2.44 5.02 -2.64
C ILE A 29 2.95 5.24 -4.08
N ILE A 30 2.08 5.62 -5.02
CA ILE A 30 2.49 6.00 -6.39
C ILE A 30 3.55 7.10 -6.40
N LYS A 31 3.46 8.07 -5.48
CA LYS A 31 4.43 9.17 -5.37
C LYS A 31 5.75 8.72 -4.73
N ALA A 32 5.70 7.77 -3.80
CA ALA A 32 6.85 7.30 -3.05
C ALA A 32 7.69 6.26 -3.81
N LEU A 33 7.03 5.35 -4.55
CA LEU A 33 7.66 4.24 -5.25
C LEU A 33 8.79 4.67 -6.22
N PRO A 34 8.66 5.74 -7.04
CA PRO A 34 9.73 6.19 -7.93
C PRO A 34 11.06 6.47 -7.20
N THR A 35 10.99 7.08 -6.02
CA THR A 35 12.18 7.35 -5.19
C THR A 35 12.81 6.07 -4.68
N MET A 36 12.01 5.10 -4.20
CA MET A 36 12.50 3.80 -3.74
C MET A 36 13.13 3.00 -4.89
N ILE A 37 12.55 3.08 -6.09
CA ILE A 37 13.05 2.43 -7.32
C ILE A 37 14.42 2.98 -7.72
N GLU A 38 14.63 4.30 -7.59
CA GLU A 38 15.90 4.97 -7.90
C GLU A 38 16.99 4.62 -6.88
N GLN A 39 16.63 4.50 -5.60
CA GLN A 39 17.56 4.14 -4.53
C GLN A 39 17.97 2.66 -4.55
N ALA A 40 17.08 1.78 -5.03
CA ALA A 40 17.32 0.34 -5.08
C ALA A 40 18.48 -0.03 -6.03
N THR A 41 19.47 -0.73 -5.52
CA THR A 41 20.66 -1.16 -6.28
C THR A 41 20.57 -2.61 -6.74
N ASN A 42 19.79 -3.43 -6.03
CA ASN A 42 19.47 -4.78 -6.45
C ASN A 42 18.46 -4.75 -7.61
N ARG A 43 18.80 -5.41 -8.72
CA ARG A 43 17.97 -5.44 -9.93
C ARG A 43 16.60 -6.10 -9.71
N ASP A 44 16.55 -7.20 -8.96
CA ASP A 44 15.29 -7.91 -8.67
C ASP A 44 14.38 -7.03 -7.78
N LEU A 45 14.97 -6.27 -6.84
CA LEU A 45 14.25 -5.30 -6.02
C LEU A 45 13.68 -4.15 -6.86
N SER A 46 14.53 -3.46 -7.63
CA SER A 46 14.10 -2.32 -8.47
C SER A 46 13.04 -2.75 -9.48
N GLN A 47 13.16 -3.93 -10.09
CA GLN A 47 12.16 -4.46 -11.01
C GLN A 47 10.85 -4.83 -10.29
N GLY A 48 10.93 -5.42 -9.09
CA GLY A 48 9.77 -5.72 -8.27
C GLY A 48 8.97 -4.47 -7.91
N LEU A 49 9.64 -3.40 -7.48
CA LEU A 49 9.01 -2.12 -7.15
C LEU A 49 8.38 -1.43 -8.37
N LYS A 50 9.02 -1.51 -9.55
CA LYS A 50 8.42 -1.02 -10.80
C LYS A 50 7.15 -1.77 -11.19
N ALA A 51 7.17 -3.10 -11.06
CA ALA A 51 5.99 -3.91 -11.33
C ALA A 51 4.87 -3.58 -10.35
N HIS A 52 5.21 -3.38 -9.07
CA HIS A 52 4.23 -3.00 -8.05
C HIS A 52 3.64 -1.62 -8.35
N LEU A 53 4.43 -0.62 -8.76
CA LEU A 53 3.92 0.69 -9.20
C LEU A 53 2.85 0.58 -10.30
N GLU A 54 3.03 -0.32 -11.27
CA GLU A 54 2.03 -0.60 -12.31
C GLU A 54 0.78 -1.32 -11.75
N GLU A 55 0.94 -2.18 -10.75
CA GLU A 55 -0.16 -2.82 -10.00
C GLU A 55 -0.96 -1.75 -9.22
N THR A 56 -0.29 -0.84 -8.51
CA THR A 56 -0.86 0.29 -7.74
C THR A 56 -1.74 1.21 -8.61
N HIS A 57 -1.30 1.53 -9.83
CA HIS A 57 -2.16 2.28 -10.77
C HIS A 57 -3.47 1.57 -11.08
N LYS A 58 -3.45 0.24 -11.26
CA LYS A 58 -4.66 -0.55 -11.52
C LYS A 58 -5.52 -0.70 -10.27
N GLN A 59 -4.91 -0.76 -9.09
CA GLN A 59 -5.61 -0.81 -7.81
C GLN A 59 -6.46 0.45 -7.61
N ILE A 60 -5.92 1.63 -7.95
CA ILE A 60 -6.67 2.89 -7.98
C ILE A 60 -7.84 2.83 -8.97
N GLU A 61 -7.62 2.32 -10.19
CA GLU A 61 -8.72 2.17 -11.16
C GLU A 61 -9.85 1.28 -10.63
N ARG A 62 -9.52 0.22 -9.88
CA ARG A 62 -10.52 -0.64 -9.22
C ARG A 62 -11.24 0.07 -8.08
N LEU A 63 -10.53 0.88 -7.30
CA LEU A 63 -11.15 1.74 -6.28
C LEU A 63 -12.09 2.77 -6.90
N ASP A 64 -11.74 3.37 -8.04
CA ASP A 64 -12.63 4.25 -8.80
C ASP A 64 -13.94 3.53 -9.20
N GLN A 65 -13.86 2.26 -9.62
CA GLN A 65 -15.05 1.46 -9.88
C GLN A 65 -15.86 1.21 -8.60
N ALA A 66 -15.21 0.97 -7.45
CA ALA A 66 -15.89 0.81 -6.17
C ALA A 66 -16.63 2.09 -5.74
N PHE A 67 -16.00 3.26 -5.84
CA PHE A 67 -16.65 4.56 -5.57
C PHE A 67 -17.84 4.79 -6.50
N LYS A 68 -17.68 4.50 -7.80
CA LYS A 68 -18.78 4.58 -8.77
C LYS A 68 -19.96 3.69 -8.41
N LYS A 69 -19.72 2.50 -7.84
CA LYS A 69 -20.78 1.58 -7.38
C LYS A 69 -21.53 2.11 -6.15
N LEU A 70 -20.84 2.86 -5.28
CA LEU A 70 -21.44 3.55 -4.15
C LEU A 70 -22.14 4.87 -4.52
N GLY A 71 -21.98 5.34 -5.77
CA GLY A 71 -22.49 6.65 -6.18
C GLY A 71 -21.73 7.82 -5.55
N GLU A 72 -20.53 7.55 -5.01
CA GLU A 72 -19.68 8.48 -4.31
C GLU A 72 -18.50 8.91 -5.17
N THR A 73 -17.93 10.08 -4.88
CA THR A 73 -16.68 10.50 -5.49
C THR A 73 -15.50 10.10 -4.61
N PRO A 74 -14.40 9.59 -5.20
CA PRO A 74 -13.17 9.43 -4.46
C PRO A 74 -12.71 10.80 -3.98
N SER A 75 -12.61 10.96 -2.67
CA SER A 75 -11.96 12.12 -2.06
C SER A 75 -10.85 11.61 -1.16
N GLY A 76 -9.62 12.02 -1.46
CA GLY A 76 -8.48 11.70 -0.61
C GLY A 76 -8.70 12.37 0.75
N THR A 77 -9.01 11.57 1.76
CA THR A 77 -8.90 12.02 3.15
C THR A 77 -7.49 11.65 3.59
N ASP A 78 -6.77 12.61 4.18
CA ASP A 78 -5.42 12.36 4.67
C ASP A 78 -5.38 11.07 5.51
N CYS A 79 -4.43 10.20 5.21
CA CYS A 79 -4.20 8.96 5.93
C CYS A 79 -2.90 9.10 6.74
N PRO A 80 -2.96 9.40 8.05
CA PRO A 80 -1.76 9.58 8.85
C PRO A 80 -0.87 8.33 8.92
N ALA A 81 -1.45 7.14 8.74
CA ALA A 81 -0.74 5.88 8.81
C ALA A 81 0.23 5.70 7.63
N ILE A 82 -0.24 5.86 6.39
CA ILE A 82 0.63 5.71 5.22
C ILE A 82 1.65 6.85 5.11
N ASP A 83 1.26 8.07 5.47
CA ASP A 83 2.21 9.19 5.54
C ASP A 83 3.32 8.93 6.57
N GLY A 84 2.96 8.32 7.71
CA GLY A 84 3.89 7.87 8.73
C GLY A 84 4.87 6.83 8.20
N LEU A 85 4.36 5.78 7.54
CA LEU A 85 5.19 4.72 6.95
C LEU A 85 6.14 5.24 5.87
N ILE A 86 5.66 6.11 4.98
CA ILE A 86 6.50 6.75 3.95
C ILE A 86 7.55 7.65 4.58
N LYS A 87 7.20 8.40 5.63
CA LYS A 87 8.14 9.24 6.37
C LYS A 87 9.22 8.40 7.07
N GLU A 88 8.84 7.30 7.71
CA GLU A 88 9.77 6.36 8.34
C GLU A 88 10.72 5.75 7.30
N ALA A 89 10.20 5.35 6.14
CA ALA A 89 10.99 4.80 5.05
C ALA A 89 12.05 5.81 4.53
N ASN A 90 11.63 7.07 4.35
CA ASN A 90 12.53 8.15 3.92
C ASN A 90 13.58 8.49 4.98
N ALA A 91 13.20 8.56 6.26
CA ALA A 91 14.11 8.85 7.35
C ALA A 91 15.18 7.74 7.47
N THR A 92 14.74 6.48 7.52
CA THR A 92 15.63 5.31 7.58
C THR A 92 16.59 5.28 6.41
N SER A 93 16.10 5.52 5.19
CA SER A 93 16.94 5.51 3.98
C SER A 93 17.98 6.64 3.98
N SER A 94 17.67 7.79 4.59
CA SER A 94 18.59 8.94 4.68
C SER A 94 19.75 8.72 5.66
N GLU A 95 19.59 7.80 6.61
CA GLU A 95 20.59 7.46 7.63
C GLU A 95 21.56 6.36 7.17
N ILE A 96 21.31 5.74 6.01
CA ILE A 96 22.09 4.58 5.53
C ILE A 96 23.07 5.01 4.43
N ALA A 97 24.37 4.86 4.72
CA ALA A 97 25.43 5.14 3.74
C ALA A 97 25.77 3.94 2.84
N ASP A 98 25.59 2.70 3.32
CA ASP A 98 25.89 1.51 2.55
C ASP A 98 24.72 1.09 1.66
N LYS A 99 24.99 0.92 0.36
CA LYS A 99 23.97 0.60 -0.65
C LYS A 99 23.31 -0.77 -0.44
N SER A 100 24.02 -1.74 0.11
CA SER A 100 23.48 -3.08 0.34
C SER A 100 22.57 -3.09 1.57
N VAL A 101 22.95 -2.34 2.62
CA VAL A 101 22.08 -2.08 3.78
C VAL A 101 20.85 -1.28 3.37
N LEU A 102 21.00 -0.32 2.44
CA LEU A 102 19.87 0.47 1.92
C LEU A 102 18.85 -0.42 1.21
N ASP A 103 19.28 -1.36 0.36
CA ASP A 103 18.37 -2.32 -0.28
C ASP A 103 17.59 -3.16 0.76
N ALA A 104 18.23 -3.57 1.85
CA ALA A 104 17.55 -4.31 2.92
C ALA A 104 16.50 -3.45 3.64
N ALA A 105 16.82 -2.18 3.90
CA ALA A 105 15.86 -1.23 4.48
C ALA A 105 14.70 -0.94 3.53
N ILE A 106 14.95 -0.75 2.23
CA ILE A 106 13.91 -0.56 1.22
C ILE A 106 12.94 -1.75 1.22
N VAL A 107 13.45 -2.99 1.26
CA VAL A 107 12.58 -4.17 1.34
C VAL A 107 11.73 -4.16 2.61
N ALA A 108 12.33 -3.93 3.77
CA ALA A 108 11.62 -3.92 5.04
C ALA A 108 10.50 -2.85 5.07
N ASN A 109 10.81 -1.64 4.58
CA ASN A 109 9.85 -0.54 4.51
C ASN A 109 8.72 -0.81 3.52
N ALA A 110 9.04 -1.36 2.34
CA ALA A 110 8.02 -1.78 1.37
C ALA A 110 7.10 -2.85 2.00
N GLN A 111 7.65 -3.85 2.69
CA GLN A 111 6.84 -4.86 3.38
C GLN A 111 5.92 -4.27 4.45
N ALA A 112 6.37 -3.24 5.18
CA ALA A 112 5.52 -2.57 6.16
C ALA A 112 4.30 -1.88 5.50
N VAL A 113 4.51 -1.28 4.33
CA VAL A 113 3.44 -0.72 3.49
C VAL A 113 2.47 -1.82 3.03
N GLU A 114 2.98 -2.92 2.45
CA GLU A 114 2.13 -4.05 2.02
C GLU A 114 1.29 -4.62 3.17
N HIS A 115 1.87 -4.74 4.37
CA HIS A 115 1.17 -5.24 5.54
C HIS A 115 0.06 -4.30 6.01
N TYR A 116 0.27 -2.99 5.89
CA TYR A 116 -0.78 -2.00 6.13
C TYR A 116 -1.94 -2.19 5.14
N GLU A 117 -1.64 -2.30 3.86
CA GLU A 117 -2.65 -2.45 2.80
C GLU A 117 -3.40 -3.78 2.92
N ILE A 118 -2.71 -4.88 3.20
CA ILE A 118 -3.33 -6.19 3.46
C ILE A 118 -4.33 -6.11 4.61
N ALA A 119 -3.98 -5.39 5.69
CA ALA A 119 -4.89 -5.20 6.81
C ALA A 119 -6.11 -4.37 6.43
N ARG A 120 -5.92 -3.28 5.66
CA ARG A 120 -6.99 -2.40 5.20
C ARG A 120 -7.93 -3.10 4.23
N TYR A 121 -7.41 -3.69 3.16
CA TYR A 121 -8.23 -4.40 2.19
C TYR A 121 -8.98 -5.57 2.83
N GLY A 122 -8.35 -6.35 3.71
CA GLY A 122 -9.04 -7.41 4.45
C GLY A 122 -10.23 -6.89 5.28
N THR A 123 -10.07 -5.73 5.93
CA THR A 123 -11.14 -5.08 6.68
C THR A 123 -12.26 -4.59 5.78
N LEU A 124 -11.94 -3.89 4.69
CA LEU A 124 -12.92 -3.33 3.77
C LEU A 124 -13.72 -4.40 3.04
N ILE A 125 -13.10 -5.55 2.72
CA ILE A 125 -13.80 -6.70 2.16
C ILE A 125 -14.85 -7.22 3.13
N ALA A 126 -14.49 -7.41 4.41
CA ALA A 126 -15.42 -7.91 5.41
C ALA A 126 -16.61 -6.95 5.61
N TRP A 127 -16.38 -5.64 5.60
CA TRP A 127 -17.45 -4.65 5.69
C TRP A 127 -18.32 -4.62 4.43
N ALA A 128 -17.71 -4.67 3.24
CA ALA A 128 -18.44 -4.70 1.97
C ALA A 128 -19.30 -5.96 1.82
N GLU A 129 -18.83 -7.11 2.31
CA GLU A 129 -19.59 -8.36 2.35
C GLU A 129 -20.82 -8.23 3.26
N GLU A 130 -20.64 -7.71 4.48
CA GLU A 130 -21.73 -7.52 5.44
C GLU A 130 -22.82 -6.56 4.92
N LEU A 131 -22.43 -5.56 4.12
CA LEU A 131 -23.34 -4.60 3.49
C LEU A 131 -23.92 -5.08 2.16
N GLY A 132 -23.57 -6.28 1.67
CA GLY A 132 -24.09 -6.86 0.44
C GLY A 132 -23.57 -6.22 -0.84
N HIS A 133 -22.33 -5.73 -0.84
CA HIS A 133 -21.68 -5.11 -1.99
C HIS A 133 -20.76 -6.07 -2.76
N ASP A 134 -21.33 -7.12 -3.37
CA ASP A 134 -20.60 -8.21 -4.05
C ASP A 134 -19.53 -7.73 -5.06
N ASP A 135 -19.85 -6.71 -5.86
CA ASP A 135 -18.91 -6.15 -6.84
C ASP A 135 -17.71 -5.48 -6.15
N ILE A 136 -17.96 -4.76 -5.05
CA ILE A 136 -16.90 -4.09 -4.28
C ILE A 136 -16.01 -5.15 -3.61
N VAL A 137 -16.61 -6.19 -3.03
CA VAL A 137 -15.87 -7.34 -2.48
C VAL A 137 -14.92 -7.91 -3.53
N ARG A 138 -15.38 -8.13 -4.76
CA ARG A 138 -14.55 -8.67 -5.85
C ARG A 138 -13.40 -7.72 -6.23
N PHE A 139 -13.66 -6.41 -6.33
CA PHE A 139 -12.61 -5.43 -6.63
C PHE A 139 -11.55 -5.39 -5.54
N LEU A 140 -11.97 -5.26 -4.27
CA LEU A 140 -11.05 -5.18 -3.13
C LEU A 140 -10.29 -6.49 -2.91
N THR A 141 -10.92 -7.64 -3.14
CA THR A 141 -10.24 -8.94 -3.08
C THR A 141 -9.15 -9.06 -4.14
N THR A 142 -9.34 -8.46 -5.31
CA THR A 142 -8.31 -8.44 -6.36
C THR A 142 -7.10 -7.62 -5.90
N ASN A 143 -7.30 -6.42 -5.35
CA ASN A 143 -6.21 -5.61 -4.78
C ASN A 143 -5.51 -6.38 -3.64
N LEU A 144 -6.26 -6.92 -2.67
CA LEU A 144 -5.70 -7.71 -1.57
C LEU A 144 -4.78 -8.85 -2.03
N ASN A 145 -5.16 -9.55 -3.11
CA ASN A 145 -4.37 -10.65 -3.62
C ASN A 145 -3.08 -10.16 -4.30
N GLU A 146 -3.12 -9.00 -4.96
CA GLU A 146 -1.93 -8.35 -5.51
C GLU A 146 -0.97 -7.95 -4.39
N GLU A 147 -1.44 -7.33 -3.29
CA GLU A 147 -0.55 -6.92 -2.18
C GLU A 147 0.08 -8.12 -1.47
N LYS A 148 -0.70 -9.19 -1.27
CA LYS A 148 -0.17 -10.46 -0.73
C LYS A 148 0.91 -11.04 -1.64
N ALA A 149 0.72 -10.94 -2.95
CA ALA A 149 1.71 -11.42 -3.91
C ALA A 149 2.95 -10.51 -3.92
N ALA A 150 2.79 -9.19 -3.86
CA ALA A 150 3.88 -8.22 -3.77
C ALA A 150 4.72 -8.45 -2.50
N ASN A 151 4.09 -8.58 -1.33
CA ASN A 151 4.78 -8.96 -0.09
C ASN A 151 5.53 -10.31 -0.21
N THR A 152 4.94 -11.30 -0.87
CA THR A 152 5.59 -12.60 -1.12
C THR A 152 6.82 -12.46 -2.01
N LYS A 153 6.75 -11.61 -3.05
CA LYS A 153 7.90 -11.28 -3.91
C LYS A 153 8.99 -10.59 -3.08
N LEU A 154 8.65 -9.61 -2.23
CA LEU A 154 9.59 -8.92 -1.33
C LEU A 154 10.28 -9.88 -0.35
N ASN A 155 9.54 -10.81 0.26
CA ASN A 155 10.10 -11.86 1.11
C ASN A 155 11.14 -12.72 0.37
N THR A 156 10.85 -13.05 -0.88
CA THR A 156 11.78 -13.79 -1.75
C THR A 156 13.02 -12.97 -2.05
N VAL A 157 12.87 -11.67 -2.32
CA VAL A 157 14.00 -10.76 -2.57
C VAL A 157 14.91 -10.64 -1.34
N ALA A 158 14.32 -10.43 -0.16
CA ALA A 158 15.04 -10.36 1.12
C ALA A 158 15.88 -11.62 1.39
N LEU A 159 15.27 -12.80 1.27
CA LEU A 159 15.86 -14.06 1.72
C LEU A 159 16.69 -14.78 0.65
N ARG A 160 16.26 -14.71 -0.62
CA ARG A 160 16.76 -15.60 -1.69
C ARG A 160 17.44 -14.87 -2.83
N LYS A 161 17.25 -13.55 -2.97
CA LYS A 161 17.89 -12.73 -4.03
C LYS A 161 19.07 -11.91 -3.53
N GLY A 162 19.60 -12.27 -2.36
CA GLY A 162 20.88 -11.80 -1.87
C GLY A 162 20.86 -10.42 -1.23
N VAL A 163 19.70 -9.75 -1.10
CA VAL A 163 19.62 -8.43 -0.45
C VAL A 163 20.14 -8.49 0.98
N ASN A 164 19.53 -9.30 1.86
CA ASN A 164 19.97 -9.38 3.25
C ASN A 164 21.35 -10.05 3.39
N ARG A 165 21.68 -11.00 2.50
CA ARG A 165 23.00 -11.63 2.50
C ARG A 165 24.12 -10.64 2.21
N LYS A 166 23.90 -9.74 1.24
CA LYS A 166 24.86 -8.71 0.85
C LYS A 166 24.96 -7.59 1.89
N ALA A 167 23.87 -7.27 2.58
CA ALA A 167 23.89 -6.34 3.70
C ALA A 167 24.63 -6.86 4.94
N ALA A 168 24.77 -8.18 5.08
CA ALA A 168 25.41 -8.84 6.23
C ALA A 168 26.92 -9.09 6.08
N SER A 169 27.51 -8.75 4.92
CA SER A 169 28.92 -8.98 4.59
C SER A 169 29.69 -7.69 4.49
#